data_AF-A0A1Y3NBL7-F1
#
_entry.id   AF-A0A1Y3NBL7-F1
#
_cell.length_a   1.000
_cell.length_b   1.000
_cell.length_c   1.000
_cell.angle_alpha   90.00
_cell.angle_beta   90.00
_cell.angle_gamma   90.00
#
_symmetry.space_group_name_H-M   'P 1'
#
loop_
_entity.id
_entity.type
_entity.pdbx_description
1 polymer ?
#
loop_
_entity_poly.entity_id
_entity_poly.type
_entity_poly.pdbx_seq_one_letter_code
_entity_poly.pdbx_strand_id
1 'polypeptide(L)'
;MHLSLLSQGRFSLKHIDEYDYNYYYPSSAGQDVDIIIMDSGFNFNSTEFSNTKDRTTLCTAFIKNGETTEITDGNCKTKNDSTNYHGECVSDAAAGLDRGVANKANIFGLQLDVTLTSVKDIDILAGLRYISDHLIRPNRTVINLSFENLITANKTIINISSGKFYSISDMGDSGRHYQLLIRKLVESGAIVIACAGNQGALAYNEKHDFQYLPCSFDDVICVGGIDNINPLYQPDYILYEHSNSGTTVDIYAPFFVYTSYQNADGEEISEELDYGTSFSTPLVSGVAALIMAEQ
;
A
#
# COMPACT_ATOMS: atom_id res chain seq x y z
N MET A 1 -2.95 11.98 12.39
CA MET A 1 -2.49 11.28 13.62
C MET A 1 -1.57 10.11 13.29
N HIS A 2 -1.87 9.31 12.27
CA HIS A 2 -1.00 8.21 11.80
C HIS A 2 0.46 8.62 11.61
N LEU A 3 0.74 9.78 10.98
CA LEU A 3 2.11 10.24 10.74
C LEU A 3 2.93 10.48 12.01
N SER A 4 2.35 11.10 13.03
CA SER A 4 3.05 11.35 14.30
C SER A 4 3.56 10.04 14.93
N LEU A 5 2.78 8.95 14.85
CA LEU A 5 3.15 7.63 15.36
C LEU A 5 4.33 7.00 14.64
N LEU A 6 4.62 7.40 13.39
CA LEU A 6 5.76 6.89 12.62
C LEU A 6 7.08 7.55 13.05
N SER A 7 7.03 8.76 13.61
CA SER A 7 8.21 9.57 13.93
C SER A 7 8.49 9.74 15.42
N GLN A 8 7.67 9.10 16.26
CA GLN A 8 7.73 9.28 17.70
C GLN A 8 7.67 7.94 18.42
N GLY A 9 8.27 7.91 19.61
CA GLY A 9 8.18 6.76 20.50
C GLY A 9 6.84 6.64 21.20
N ARG A 10 6.72 5.61 22.04
CA ARG A 10 5.55 5.35 22.89
C ARG A 10 5.16 6.59 23.71
N PHE A 11 3.95 7.08 23.51
CA PHE A 11 3.37 8.15 24.32
C PHE A 11 2.91 7.64 25.69
N SER A 12 3.07 8.46 26.73
CA SER A 12 2.53 8.18 28.06
C SER A 12 2.24 9.46 28.82
N LEU A 13 0.97 9.63 29.22
CA LEU A 13 0.52 10.70 30.12
C LEU A 13 1.19 10.69 31.50
N LYS A 14 1.93 9.63 31.85
CA LYS A 14 2.73 9.57 33.08
C LYS A 14 4.03 10.36 32.99
N HIS A 15 4.52 10.60 31.77
CA HIS A 15 5.84 11.17 31.52
C HIS A 15 5.77 12.47 30.71
N ILE A 16 4.72 12.65 29.91
CA ILE A 16 4.51 13.81 29.05
C ILE A 16 3.06 14.25 29.17
N ASP A 17 2.82 15.53 29.48
CA ASP A 17 1.47 16.07 29.74
C ASP A 17 0.65 16.29 28.47
N GLU A 18 1.30 16.31 27.29
CA GLU A 18 0.68 16.59 25.99
C GLU A 18 1.24 15.67 24.91
N TYR A 19 0.39 15.22 23.99
CA TYR A 19 0.80 14.43 22.83
C TYR A 19 1.31 15.35 21.73
N ASP A 20 2.49 15.06 21.19
CA ASP A 20 3.04 15.80 20.06
C ASP A 20 2.42 15.28 18.76
N TYR A 21 1.68 16.14 18.05
CA TYR A 21 1.03 15.77 16.78
C TYR A 21 1.93 15.96 15.56
N ASN A 22 3.16 16.45 15.74
CA ASN A 22 4.08 16.70 14.63
C ASN A 22 4.61 15.39 14.03
N TYR A 23 4.89 15.44 12.74
CA TYR A 23 5.57 14.38 12.02
C TYR A 23 6.99 14.85 11.67
N TYR A 24 7.99 14.15 12.19
CA TYR A 24 9.40 14.46 11.97
C TYR A 24 9.99 13.51 10.93
N TYR A 25 10.52 14.07 9.85
CA TYR A 25 11.08 13.33 8.73
C TYR A 25 12.25 14.09 8.09
N PRO A 26 13.15 13.42 7.36
CA PRO A 26 14.28 14.08 6.71
C PRO A 26 13.85 15.10 5.65
N SER A 27 14.66 16.15 5.44
CA SER A 27 14.33 17.24 4.51
C SER A 27 14.30 16.81 3.03
N SER A 28 14.96 15.70 2.69
CA SER A 28 14.87 15.07 1.37
C SER A 28 13.45 14.62 1.08
N ALA A 29 12.68 14.23 2.10
CA ALA A 29 11.28 13.85 2.05
C ALA A 29 10.93 12.84 0.93
N GLY A 30 11.86 11.93 0.61
CA GLY A 30 11.69 10.89 -0.42
C GLY A 30 12.00 11.36 -1.85
N GLN A 31 12.58 12.55 -2.01
CA GLN A 31 12.92 13.11 -3.32
C GLN A 31 13.76 12.14 -4.18
N ASP A 32 13.43 12.08 -5.47
CA ASP A 32 14.07 11.19 -6.46
C ASP A 32 13.94 9.69 -6.18
N VAL A 33 12.97 9.28 -5.34
CA VAL A 33 12.57 7.87 -5.18
C VAL A 33 11.21 7.64 -5.83
N ASP A 34 11.07 6.53 -6.53
CA ASP A 34 9.81 6.10 -7.15
C ASP A 34 9.06 5.16 -6.23
N ILE A 35 7.83 5.52 -5.89
CA ILE A 35 6.86 4.62 -5.28
C ILE A 35 5.91 4.16 -6.39
N ILE A 36 6.01 2.90 -6.77
CA ILE A 36 5.14 2.26 -7.75
C ILE A 36 3.98 1.61 -7.01
N ILE A 37 2.75 1.97 -7.37
CA ILE A 37 1.53 1.47 -6.74
C ILE A 37 0.67 0.79 -7.79
N MET A 38 0.24 -0.43 -7.52
CA MET A 38 -0.68 -1.17 -8.38
C MET A 38 -2.02 -1.33 -7.66
N ASP A 39 -3.11 -0.71 -8.13
CA ASP A 39 -4.38 -0.59 -7.37
C ASP A 39 -5.57 -0.21 -8.29
N SER A 40 -6.73 0.19 -7.73
CA SER A 40 -8.01 0.43 -8.41
C SER A 40 -8.07 1.68 -9.30
N GLY A 41 -7.33 2.75 -8.96
CA GLY A 41 -7.39 4.03 -9.65
C GLY A 41 -6.37 5.03 -9.12
N PHE A 42 -6.06 6.03 -9.95
CA PHE A 42 -5.03 7.05 -9.65
C PHE A 42 -5.42 8.41 -10.23
N ASN A 43 -6.22 9.16 -9.46
CA ASN A 43 -6.56 10.55 -9.74
C ASN A 43 -5.58 11.55 -9.09
N PHE A 44 -4.49 11.87 -9.79
CA PHE A 44 -3.49 12.85 -9.33
C PHE A 44 -3.91 14.32 -9.50
N ASN A 45 -5.20 14.60 -9.72
CA ASN A 45 -5.72 15.99 -9.72
C ASN A 45 -6.10 16.48 -8.32
N SER A 46 -6.09 15.61 -7.30
CA SER A 46 -6.29 16.00 -5.90
C SER A 46 -5.23 16.99 -5.42
N THR A 47 -5.60 17.81 -4.45
CA THR A 47 -4.71 18.83 -3.85
C THR A 47 -3.47 18.23 -3.20
N GLU A 48 -3.53 17.00 -2.70
CA GLU A 48 -2.41 16.23 -2.14
C GLU A 48 -1.28 15.95 -3.15
N PHE A 49 -1.58 16.04 -4.45
CA PHE A 49 -0.61 15.81 -5.53
C PHE A 49 -0.25 17.10 -6.30
N SER A 50 -0.57 18.26 -5.74
CA SER A 50 -0.37 19.56 -6.41
C SER A 50 1.09 20.01 -6.55
N ASN A 51 2.03 19.38 -5.82
CA ASN A 51 3.47 19.70 -5.82
C ASN A 51 4.25 19.12 -7.03
N THR A 52 3.65 19.20 -8.22
CA THR A 52 4.16 18.64 -9.49
C THR A 52 5.48 19.26 -9.99
N LYS A 53 5.96 20.35 -9.37
CA LYS A 53 7.27 20.94 -9.68
C LYS A 53 8.42 20.21 -8.97
N ASP A 54 8.12 19.54 -7.86
CA ASP A 54 9.12 18.92 -6.99
C ASP A 54 9.27 17.41 -7.25
N ARG A 55 8.25 16.79 -7.88
CA ARG A 55 8.16 15.35 -8.12
C ARG A 55 7.21 15.00 -9.28
N THR A 56 7.26 13.74 -9.70
CA THR A 56 6.38 13.17 -10.72
C THR A 56 5.27 12.34 -10.09
N THR A 57 4.02 12.56 -10.51
CA THR A 57 2.88 11.68 -10.21
C THR A 57 2.22 11.28 -11.53
N LEU A 58 2.23 9.99 -11.86
CA LEU A 58 1.80 9.51 -13.17
C LEU A 58 1.09 8.18 -13.08
N CYS A 59 -0.10 8.07 -13.65
CA CYS A 59 -0.65 6.75 -13.98
C CYS A 59 -0.10 6.28 -15.31
N THR A 60 0.54 5.11 -15.30
CA THR A 60 1.37 4.62 -16.41
C THR A 60 0.60 3.71 -17.36
N ALA A 61 -0.19 2.79 -16.80
CA ALA A 61 -0.97 1.84 -17.57
C ALA A 61 -2.20 1.34 -16.80
N PHE A 62 -3.15 0.79 -17.55
CA PHE A 62 -4.32 0.06 -17.08
C PHE A 62 -4.23 -1.40 -17.52
N ILE A 63 -4.55 -2.32 -16.62
CA ILE A 63 -4.42 -3.76 -16.85
C ILE A 63 -5.76 -4.44 -16.68
N LYS A 64 -6.14 -5.21 -17.71
CA LYS A 64 -7.41 -5.93 -17.75
C LYS A 64 -7.28 -7.23 -18.51
N ASN A 65 -7.68 -8.34 -17.90
CA ASN A 65 -7.60 -9.68 -18.46
C ASN A 65 -6.18 -10.06 -18.95
N GLY A 66 -5.14 -9.60 -18.26
CA GLY A 66 -3.74 -9.83 -18.60
C GLY A 66 -3.20 -8.94 -19.72
N GLU A 67 -4.02 -8.05 -20.28
CA GLU A 67 -3.61 -7.08 -21.30
C GLU A 67 -3.30 -5.74 -20.66
N THR A 68 -2.26 -5.08 -21.17
CA THR A 68 -1.80 -3.77 -20.69
C THR A 68 -2.12 -2.69 -21.71
N THR A 69 -2.78 -1.63 -21.24
CA THR A 69 -3.05 -0.40 -22.01
C THR A 69 -2.28 0.75 -21.39
N GLU A 70 -1.35 1.35 -22.12
CA GLU A 70 -0.63 2.54 -21.64
C GLU A 70 -1.58 3.74 -21.51
N ILE A 71 -1.40 4.52 -20.44
CA ILE A 71 -2.18 5.73 -20.15
C ILE A 71 -1.34 6.95 -20.55
N THR A 72 -1.86 7.75 -21.48
CA THR A 72 -1.10 8.85 -22.10
C THR A 72 -1.36 10.21 -21.48
N ASP A 73 -2.50 10.41 -20.83
CA ASP A 73 -2.83 11.64 -20.09
C ASP A 73 -2.25 11.65 -18.66
N GLY A 74 -1.67 10.54 -18.23
CA GLY A 74 -1.02 10.38 -16.95
C GLY A 74 -1.97 10.28 -15.76
N ASN A 75 -3.27 10.13 -15.97
CA ASN A 75 -4.25 10.12 -14.90
C ASN A 75 -5.37 9.11 -15.21
N CYS A 76 -5.45 8.05 -14.41
CA CYS A 76 -6.41 6.96 -14.60
C CYS A 76 -7.42 6.94 -13.45
N LYS A 77 -8.35 7.88 -13.52
CA LYS A 77 -9.36 8.11 -12.49
C LYS A 77 -10.27 6.91 -12.27
N THR A 78 -10.61 6.67 -11.02
CA THR A 78 -11.76 5.84 -10.64
C THR A 78 -13.04 6.41 -11.26
N LYS A 79 -13.79 5.60 -12.03
CA LYS A 79 -14.91 6.08 -12.86
C LYS A 79 -16.30 5.88 -12.25
N ASN A 80 -16.46 4.93 -11.32
CA ASN A 80 -17.75 4.59 -10.71
C ASN A 80 -17.60 4.43 -9.19
N ASP A 81 -18.65 4.76 -8.42
CA ASP A 81 -18.69 4.55 -6.96
C ASP A 81 -18.57 3.06 -6.53
N SER A 82 -18.74 2.12 -7.47
CA SER A 82 -18.51 0.70 -7.23
C SER A 82 -17.03 0.30 -7.20
N THR A 83 -16.14 1.15 -7.70
CA THR A 83 -14.69 0.98 -7.55
C THR A 83 -14.28 1.92 -6.43
N ASN A 84 -13.77 1.38 -5.32
CA ASN A 84 -13.27 2.20 -4.22
C ASN A 84 -12.10 3.06 -4.74
N TYR A 85 -12.02 4.34 -4.35
CA TYR A 85 -10.90 5.27 -4.59
C TYR A 85 -9.61 4.85 -3.85
N HIS A 86 -9.43 3.54 -3.66
CA HIS A 86 -8.45 2.91 -2.80
C HIS A 86 -7.03 3.23 -3.28
N GLY A 87 -6.78 3.15 -4.58
CA GLY A 87 -5.48 3.51 -5.15
C GLY A 87 -5.13 4.99 -4.96
N GLU A 88 -6.12 5.89 -5.05
CA GLU A 88 -5.95 7.30 -4.73
C GLU A 88 -5.59 7.51 -3.24
N CYS A 89 -6.35 6.91 -2.33
CA CYS A 89 -6.11 7.03 -0.89
C CYS A 89 -4.78 6.39 -0.44
N VAL A 90 -4.40 5.25 -1.01
CA VAL A 90 -3.11 4.59 -0.75
C VAL A 90 -1.95 5.44 -1.27
N SER A 91 -2.13 6.10 -2.42
CA SER A 91 -1.14 7.04 -2.97
C SER A 91 -0.96 8.26 -2.05
N ASP A 92 -2.06 8.78 -1.50
CA ASP A 92 -2.05 9.87 -0.54
C ASP A 92 -1.35 9.46 0.77
N ALA A 93 -1.69 8.29 1.33
CA ALA A 93 -1.02 7.78 2.53
C ALA A 93 0.50 7.62 2.34
N ALA A 94 0.95 7.18 1.17
CA ALA A 94 2.37 7.01 0.88
C ALA A 94 3.10 8.35 0.75
N ALA A 95 2.54 9.28 -0.04
CA ALA A 95 3.26 10.46 -0.47
C ALA A 95 2.38 11.68 -0.79
N GLY A 96 1.18 11.79 -0.25
CA GLY A 96 0.41 13.04 -0.20
C GLY A 96 1.19 14.20 0.40
N LEU A 97 0.82 15.42 0.05
CA LEU A 97 1.51 16.65 0.45
C LEU A 97 1.43 16.89 1.97
N ASP A 98 0.22 16.73 2.54
CA ASP A 98 -0.09 17.02 3.93
C ASP A 98 -0.23 15.73 4.76
N ARG A 99 -0.73 14.66 4.16
CA ARG A 99 -1.11 13.41 4.86
C ARG A 99 -0.21 12.21 4.55
N GLY A 100 0.68 12.37 3.58
CA GLY A 100 1.64 11.35 3.16
C GLY A 100 2.92 11.31 3.98
N VAL A 101 3.56 10.15 3.95
CA VAL A 101 4.83 9.90 4.65
C VAL A 101 6.04 10.53 3.93
N ALA A 102 6.07 10.46 2.60
CA ALA A 102 7.19 10.92 1.77
C ALA A 102 6.73 11.89 0.68
N ASN A 103 6.38 13.11 1.07
CA ASN A 103 5.68 14.07 0.19
C ASN A 103 6.47 14.57 -1.04
N LYS A 104 7.77 14.28 -1.17
CA LYS A 104 8.57 14.56 -2.38
C LYS A 104 8.89 13.31 -3.21
N ALA A 105 8.45 12.13 -2.81
CA ALA A 105 8.62 10.91 -3.61
C ALA A 105 7.74 10.95 -4.86
N ASN A 106 8.27 10.42 -5.97
CA ASN A 106 7.49 10.21 -7.18
C ASN A 106 6.47 9.09 -6.96
N ILE A 107 5.30 9.18 -7.60
CA ILE A 107 4.28 8.13 -7.57
C ILE A 107 4.00 7.67 -9.00
N PHE A 108 4.14 6.37 -9.24
CA PHE A 108 3.75 5.73 -10.50
C PHE A 108 2.61 4.75 -10.25
N GLY A 109 1.40 5.12 -10.69
CA GLY A 109 0.21 4.29 -10.60
C GLY A 109 0.13 3.29 -11.76
N LEU A 110 -0.31 2.07 -11.45
CA LEU A 110 -0.64 1.02 -12.41
C LEU A 110 -2.04 0.50 -12.09
N GLN A 111 -3.03 0.94 -12.85
CA GLN A 111 -4.43 0.63 -12.57
C GLN A 111 -4.74 -0.82 -12.94
N LEU A 112 -5.40 -1.55 -12.04
CA LEU A 112 -5.95 -2.87 -12.30
C LEU A 112 -7.46 -2.79 -12.54
N ASP A 113 -8.00 -3.70 -13.34
CA ASP A 113 -9.45 -3.94 -13.47
C ASP A 113 -9.98 -4.60 -12.19
N VAL A 114 -10.10 -3.81 -11.13
CA VAL A 114 -10.63 -4.24 -9.85
C VAL A 114 -12.16 -4.29 -9.91
N THR A 115 -12.73 -5.42 -9.54
CA THR A 115 -14.18 -5.52 -9.25
C THR A 115 -14.39 -5.47 -7.74
N LEU A 116 -15.60 -5.11 -7.29
CA LEU A 116 -15.99 -5.07 -5.86
C LEU A 116 -15.58 -6.30 -5.04
N THR A 117 -15.39 -7.43 -5.70
CA THR A 117 -15.12 -8.72 -5.07
C THR A 117 -13.76 -9.29 -5.44
N SER A 118 -12.99 -8.67 -6.35
CA SER A 118 -11.99 -9.45 -7.07
C SER A 118 -10.97 -8.68 -7.94
N VAL A 119 -9.69 -9.07 -7.85
CA VAL A 119 -8.59 -8.83 -8.79
C VAL A 119 -8.06 -10.16 -9.33
N LYS A 120 -7.83 -10.29 -10.64
CA LYS A 120 -7.41 -11.56 -11.24
C LYS A 120 -5.91 -11.75 -11.13
N ASP A 121 -5.45 -12.98 -10.88
CA ASP A 121 -4.02 -13.32 -10.86
C ASP A 121 -3.33 -12.89 -12.16
N ILE A 122 -3.99 -13.08 -13.30
CA ILE A 122 -3.41 -12.71 -14.60
C ILE A 122 -3.15 -11.20 -14.72
N ASP A 123 -3.97 -10.35 -14.08
CA ASP A 123 -3.80 -8.90 -14.08
C ASP A 123 -2.62 -8.50 -13.17
N ILE A 124 -2.50 -9.15 -12.02
CA ILE A 124 -1.36 -8.96 -11.10
C ILE A 124 -0.06 -9.35 -11.80
N LEU A 125 -0.01 -10.54 -12.42
CA LEU A 125 1.19 -11.03 -13.10
C LEU A 125 1.56 -10.16 -14.29
N ALA A 126 0.57 -9.70 -15.08
CA ALA A 126 0.80 -8.74 -16.17
C ALA A 126 1.35 -7.41 -15.63
N GLY A 127 0.85 -6.94 -14.48
CA GLY A 127 1.32 -5.71 -13.86
C GLY A 127 2.74 -5.78 -13.33
N LEU A 128 3.08 -6.84 -12.60
CA LEU A 128 4.45 -7.05 -12.15
C LEU A 128 5.43 -7.17 -13.32
N ARG A 129 5.00 -7.79 -14.42
CA ARG A 129 5.78 -7.84 -15.65
C ARG A 129 5.97 -6.44 -16.25
N TYR A 130 4.90 -5.65 -16.36
CA TYR A 130 4.99 -4.28 -16.86
C TYR A 130 5.95 -3.43 -16.01
N ILE A 131 5.84 -3.51 -14.68
CA ILE A 131 6.75 -2.84 -13.75
C ILE A 131 8.20 -3.26 -14.05
N SER A 132 8.45 -4.57 -14.13
CA SER A 132 9.78 -5.11 -14.39
C SER A 132 10.37 -4.65 -15.72
N ASP A 133 9.55 -4.50 -16.75
CA ASP A 133 10.00 -4.20 -18.11
C ASP A 133 10.15 -2.68 -18.35
N HIS A 134 9.49 -1.83 -17.56
CA HIS A 134 9.37 -0.39 -17.86
C HIS A 134 9.68 0.59 -16.72
N LEU A 135 9.50 0.21 -15.45
CA LEU A 135 9.43 1.19 -14.35
C LEU A 135 10.56 1.09 -13.32
N ILE A 136 11.38 0.03 -13.35
CA ILE A 136 12.44 -0.13 -12.35
C ILE A 136 13.60 0.84 -12.59
N ARG A 137 13.88 1.68 -11.58
CA ARG A 137 15.16 2.38 -11.40
C ARG A 137 15.92 1.70 -10.26
N PRO A 138 17.04 0.99 -10.53
CA PRO A 138 17.77 0.25 -9.51
C PRO A 138 18.13 1.10 -8.29
N ASN A 139 17.81 0.61 -7.09
CA ASN A 139 18.02 1.24 -5.79
C ASN A 139 17.29 2.59 -5.59
N ARG A 140 16.32 2.91 -6.47
CA ARG A 140 15.48 4.12 -6.41
C ARG A 140 13.99 3.78 -6.56
N THR A 141 13.61 2.50 -6.47
CA THR A 141 12.22 2.04 -6.64
C THR A 141 11.73 1.26 -5.43
N VAL A 142 10.57 1.69 -4.91
CA VAL A 142 9.75 1.00 -3.91
C VAL A 142 8.45 0.56 -4.61
N ILE A 143 8.06 -0.70 -4.47
CA ILE A 143 6.82 -1.25 -5.02
C ILE A 143 5.87 -1.55 -3.87
N ASN A 144 4.72 -0.90 -3.89
CA ASN A 144 3.68 -0.96 -2.88
C ASN A 144 2.50 -1.81 -3.40
N LEU A 145 2.39 -3.03 -2.88
CA LEU A 145 1.33 -3.99 -3.21
C LEU A 145 0.30 -4.02 -2.08
N SER A 146 -0.56 -3.02 -2.08
CA SER A 146 -1.39 -2.67 -0.92
C SER A 146 -2.88 -2.86 -1.14
N PHE A 147 -3.29 -3.52 -2.22
CA PHE A 147 -4.70 -3.70 -2.52
C PHE A 147 -5.26 -4.96 -1.85
N GLU A 148 -6.26 -4.75 -0.99
CA GLU A 148 -7.07 -5.81 -0.41
C GLU A 148 -8.53 -5.66 -0.84
N ASN A 149 -9.31 -6.75 -0.79
CA ASN A 149 -10.76 -6.61 -0.82
C ASN A 149 -11.28 -6.10 0.52
N LEU A 150 -11.89 -4.92 0.47
CA LEU A 150 -12.66 -4.34 1.56
C LEU A 150 -13.87 -5.22 1.90
N ILE A 151 -14.02 -5.55 3.18
CA ILE A 151 -15.31 -5.96 3.74
C ILE A 151 -15.89 -4.73 4.46
N THR A 152 -16.98 -4.16 3.93
CA THR A 152 -17.95 -3.45 4.78
C THR A 152 -18.97 -4.45 5.31
N ALA A 153 -19.30 -4.34 6.60
CA ALA A 153 -20.22 -5.21 7.31
C ALA A 153 -21.56 -5.42 6.58
N ASN A 154 -22.07 -6.66 6.62
CA ASN A 154 -23.37 -7.14 6.14
C ASN A 154 -23.51 -7.37 4.61
N LYS A 155 -22.94 -8.49 4.10
CA LYS A 155 -23.62 -9.57 3.33
C LYS A 155 -22.59 -10.40 2.54
N THR A 156 -22.70 -11.73 2.69
CA THR A 156 -22.24 -12.87 1.86
C THR A 156 -21.00 -12.72 0.95
N ILE A 157 -20.02 -13.55 1.27
CA ILE A 157 -18.63 -13.72 0.80
C ILE A 157 -18.52 -14.23 -0.64
N ILE A 158 -17.65 -13.61 -1.45
CA ILE A 158 -16.58 -14.20 -2.32
C ILE A 158 -15.61 -13.05 -2.65
N ASN A 159 -14.31 -13.27 -2.40
CA ASN A 159 -13.19 -12.30 -2.36
C ASN A 159 -12.06 -12.81 -3.28
N ILE A 160 -11.44 -11.94 -4.08
CA ILE A 160 -10.21 -12.22 -4.85
C ILE A 160 -9.24 -11.01 -4.77
N SER A 161 -8.14 -11.20 -4.08
CA SER A 161 -7.18 -10.19 -3.59
C SER A 161 -5.88 -10.16 -4.43
N SER A 162 -4.90 -9.26 -4.20
CA SER A 162 -3.50 -9.67 -4.51
C SER A 162 -2.89 -10.52 -3.44
N GLY A 163 -3.35 -10.37 -2.20
CA GLY A 163 -3.01 -11.27 -1.15
C GLY A 163 -4.02 -12.38 -0.93
N LYS A 164 -3.66 -13.59 -1.38
CA LYS A 164 -4.52 -14.76 -1.22
C LYS A 164 -3.83 -15.78 -0.37
N PHE A 165 -4.65 -16.56 0.34
CA PHE A 165 -4.19 -17.79 0.94
C PHE A 165 -3.92 -18.82 -0.16
N TYR A 166 -2.66 -19.17 -0.33
CA TYR A 166 -2.20 -20.30 -1.12
C TYR A 166 -1.82 -21.44 -0.20
N SER A 167 -1.87 -22.67 -0.70
CA SER A 167 -1.24 -23.78 0.00
C SER A 167 0.28 -23.57 0.07
N ILE A 168 0.89 -23.94 1.18
CA ILE A 168 2.36 -23.92 1.32
C ILE A 168 2.94 -25.04 0.46
N SER A 169 2.32 -26.22 0.53
CA SER A 169 2.75 -27.42 -0.19
C SER A 169 2.53 -27.33 -1.71
N ASP A 170 1.51 -26.59 -2.16
CA ASP A 170 1.27 -26.33 -3.59
C ASP A 170 0.60 -24.97 -3.85
N MET A 171 1.42 -23.94 -4.09
CA MET A 171 0.93 -22.63 -4.52
C MET A 171 0.43 -22.59 -5.99
N GLY A 172 0.53 -23.70 -6.72
CA GLY A 172 0.19 -23.77 -8.14
C GLY A 172 1.09 -22.92 -9.03
N ASP A 173 0.83 -22.95 -10.35
CA ASP A 173 1.66 -22.23 -11.32
C ASP A 173 1.58 -20.71 -11.17
N SER A 174 0.40 -20.17 -10.85
CA SER A 174 0.21 -18.74 -10.60
C SER A 174 1.05 -18.25 -9.42
N GLY A 175 1.04 -18.96 -8.29
CA GLY A 175 1.84 -18.60 -7.12
C GLY A 175 3.34 -18.67 -7.40
N ARG A 176 3.79 -19.70 -8.12
CA ARG A 176 5.21 -19.82 -8.53
C ARG A 176 5.63 -18.69 -9.48
N HIS A 177 4.78 -18.33 -10.45
CA HIS A 177 5.07 -17.23 -11.37
C HIS A 177 5.10 -15.89 -10.64
N TYR A 178 4.20 -15.69 -9.67
CA TYR A 178 4.20 -14.52 -8.80
C TYR A 178 5.55 -14.41 -8.06
N GLN A 179 5.98 -15.49 -7.39
CA GLN A 179 7.25 -15.51 -6.68
C GLN A 179 8.45 -15.19 -7.59
N LEU A 180 8.47 -15.75 -8.81
CA LEU A 180 9.54 -15.49 -9.79
C LEU A 180 9.57 -14.03 -10.24
N LEU A 181 8.42 -13.41 -10.46
CA LEU A 181 8.35 -11.99 -10.83
C LEU A 181 8.78 -11.10 -9.68
N ILE A 182 8.36 -11.38 -8.44
CA ILE A 182 8.82 -10.65 -7.24
C ILE A 182 10.34 -10.71 -7.13
N ARG A 183 10.92 -11.91 -7.23
CA ARG A 183 12.39 -12.08 -7.19
C ARG A 183 13.08 -11.28 -8.28
N LYS A 184 12.57 -11.31 -9.51
CA LYS A 184 13.13 -10.52 -10.62
C LYS A 184 13.11 -9.01 -10.32
N LEU A 185 12.05 -8.51 -9.70
CA LEU A 185 11.95 -7.08 -9.30
C LEU A 185 12.99 -6.73 -8.24
N VAL A 186 13.12 -7.57 -7.21
CA VAL A 186 14.11 -7.39 -6.12
C VAL A 186 15.54 -7.49 -6.63
N GLU A 187 15.85 -8.49 -7.47
CA GLU A 187 17.16 -8.64 -8.13
C GLU A 187 17.51 -7.45 -9.04
N SER A 188 16.49 -6.74 -9.54
CA SER A 188 16.66 -5.50 -10.32
C SER A 188 16.89 -4.25 -9.44
N GLY A 189 16.96 -4.42 -8.12
CA GLY A 189 17.23 -3.37 -7.14
C GLY A 189 16.00 -2.63 -6.62
N ALA A 190 14.80 -3.21 -6.75
CA ALA A 190 13.59 -2.66 -6.15
C ALA A 190 13.35 -3.23 -4.73
N ILE A 191 12.68 -2.47 -3.88
CA ILE A 191 12.12 -2.98 -2.61
C ILE A 191 10.65 -3.29 -2.83
N VAL A 192 10.20 -4.50 -2.52
CA VAL A 192 8.78 -4.89 -2.60
C VAL A 192 8.18 -4.94 -1.20
N ILE A 193 7.05 -4.27 -1.02
CA ILE A 193 6.34 -4.16 0.25
C ILE A 193 4.88 -4.52 0.02
N ALA A 194 4.32 -5.39 0.86
CA ALA A 194 2.95 -5.89 0.71
C ALA A 194 2.18 -5.94 2.04
N CYS A 195 0.86 -5.81 1.95
CA CYS A 195 -0.03 -5.91 3.12
C CYS A 195 -0.13 -7.35 3.64
N ALA A 196 -0.25 -7.51 4.96
CA ALA A 196 -0.43 -8.81 5.61
C ALA A 196 -1.85 -9.40 5.44
N GLY A 197 -2.85 -8.57 5.14
CA GLY A 197 -4.27 -8.93 5.02
C GLY A 197 -5.07 -8.63 6.30
N ASN A 198 -6.41 -8.53 6.16
CA ASN A 198 -7.34 -8.06 7.20
C ASN A 198 -8.27 -9.16 7.74
N GLN A 199 -7.80 -10.41 7.88
CA GLN A 199 -8.63 -11.54 8.34
C GLN A 199 -8.46 -11.89 9.82
N GLY A 200 -7.60 -11.18 10.56
CA GLY A 200 -7.24 -11.54 11.93
C GLY A 200 -6.60 -12.92 12.05
N ALA A 201 -6.00 -13.40 10.95
CA ALA A 201 -5.44 -14.73 10.81
C ALA A 201 -3.92 -14.71 10.90
N LEU A 202 -3.31 -15.90 10.96
CA LEU A 202 -1.88 -15.99 10.69
C LEU A 202 -1.65 -15.71 9.19
N ALA A 203 -0.64 -14.93 8.84
CA ALA A 203 -0.20 -14.76 7.45
C ALA A 203 0.43 -16.06 6.92
N TYR A 204 1.00 -16.89 7.81
CA TYR A 204 1.60 -18.17 7.46
C TYR A 204 1.28 -19.23 8.53
N ASN A 205 0.83 -20.40 8.10
CA ASN A 205 0.49 -21.51 8.98
C ASN A 205 0.81 -22.86 8.36
N GLU A 206 1.99 -23.39 8.69
CA GLU A 206 2.46 -24.70 8.22
C GLU A 206 1.51 -25.85 8.61
N LYS A 207 0.98 -25.82 9.84
CA LYS A 207 0.08 -26.87 10.35
C LYS A 207 -1.21 -26.99 9.53
N HIS A 208 -1.71 -25.87 9.04
CA HIS A 208 -2.95 -25.79 8.26
C HIS A 208 -2.69 -25.58 6.76
N ASP A 209 -1.43 -25.70 6.33
CA ASP A 209 -0.98 -25.61 4.94
C ASP A 209 -1.51 -24.37 4.22
N PHE A 210 -1.32 -23.18 4.80
CA PHE A 210 -1.67 -21.94 4.13
C PHE A 210 -0.66 -20.80 4.36
N GLN A 211 -0.52 -19.95 3.36
CA GLN A 211 0.29 -18.73 3.38
C GLN A 211 -0.40 -17.61 2.61
N TYR A 212 -0.30 -16.39 3.11
CA TYR A 212 -0.84 -15.19 2.49
C TYR A 212 0.25 -14.57 1.60
N LEU A 213 0.11 -14.75 0.29
CA LEU A 213 1.06 -14.18 -0.68
C LEU A 213 0.68 -12.72 -0.99
N PRO A 214 1.52 -11.90 -1.64
CA PRO A 214 2.96 -12.06 -1.68
C PRO A 214 3.63 -11.77 -0.32
N CYS A 215 2.89 -11.32 0.70
CA CYS A 215 3.43 -11.01 2.05
C CYS A 215 4.33 -12.14 2.59
N SER A 216 3.95 -13.41 2.42
CA SER A 216 4.73 -14.53 2.96
C SER A 216 5.94 -14.94 2.12
N PHE A 217 6.28 -14.21 1.05
CA PHE A 217 7.52 -14.43 0.32
C PHE A 217 8.70 -13.79 1.07
N ASP A 218 9.81 -14.52 1.22
CA ASP A 218 11.03 -14.04 1.90
C ASP A 218 11.61 -12.74 1.31
N ASP A 219 11.35 -12.48 0.02
CA ASP A 219 11.84 -11.31 -0.73
C ASP A 219 10.92 -10.08 -0.60
N VAL A 220 9.88 -10.14 0.25
CA VAL A 220 8.86 -9.09 0.42
C VAL A 220 8.84 -8.62 1.87
N ILE A 221 8.81 -7.30 2.08
CA ILE A 221 8.53 -6.73 3.41
C ILE A 221 7.02 -6.81 3.64
N CYS A 222 6.60 -7.69 4.55
CA CYS A 222 5.20 -7.83 4.91
C CYS A 222 4.79 -6.90 6.05
N VAL A 223 3.69 -6.18 5.84
CA VAL A 223 3.22 -5.12 6.75
C VAL A 223 1.87 -5.47 7.35
N GLY A 224 1.85 -5.67 8.67
CA GLY A 224 0.63 -5.75 9.47
C GLY A 224 0.20 -4.37 9.99
N GLY A 225 -0.92 -4.33 10.71
CA GLY A 225 -1.46 -3.09 11.28
C GLY A 225 -1.68 -3.12 12.78
N ILE A 226 -1.30 -2.03 13.45
CA ILE A 226 -1.60 -1.77 14.86
C ILE A 226 -2.89 -0.99 15.01
N ASP A 227 -3.58 -1.19 16.12
CA ASP A 227 -4.68 -0.31 16.51
C ASP A 227 -4.12 1.08 16.86
N ASN A 228 -4.60 2.10 16.16
CA ASN A 228 -4.18 3.47 16.33
C ASN A 228 -5.36 4.45 16.32
N ILE A 229 -6.59 3.97 16.56
CA ILE A 229 -7.76 4.85 16.59
C ILE A 229 -7.70 5.84 17.76
N ASN A 230 -7.07 5.45 18.87
CA ASN A 230 -6.93 6.29 20.04
C ASN A 230 -5.59 6.09 20.78
N PRO A 231 -4.47 6.53 20.18
CA PRO A 231 -3.13 6.30 20.71
C PRO A 231 -2.88 7.01 22.05
N LEU A 232 -3.69 8.01 22.41
CA LEU A 232 -3.57 8.74 23.68
C LEU A 232 -3.82 7.87 24.91
N TYR A 233 -4.67 6.85 24.78
CA TYR A 233 -5.09 5.98 25.88
C TYR A 233 -4.63 4.53 25.69
N GLN A 234 -3.85 4.25 24.63
CA GLN A 234 -3.23 2.96 24.42
C GLN A 234 -1.77 3.05 24.84
N PRO A 235 -1.44 2.62 26.08
CA PRO A 235 -0.08 2.72 26.55
C PRO A 235 0.84 1.81 25.73
N ASP A 236 0.37 0.70 25.16
CA ASP A 236 1.15 -0.23 24.35
C ASP A 236 0.69 -0.19 22.89
N TYR A 237 1.60 -0.50 21.95
CA TYR A 237 1.20 -0.78 20.57
C TYR A 237 0.54 -2.15 20.52
N ILE A 238 -0.75 -2.18 20.16
CA ILE A 238 -1.56 -3.39 20.14
C ILE A 238 -1.83 -3.75 18.68
N LEU A 239 -1.65 -5.02 18.33
CA LEU A 239 -2.08 -5.56 17.05
C LEU A 239 -3.58 -5.31 16.86
N TYR A 240 -3.99 -4.73 15.73
CA TYR A 240 -5.42 -4.59 15.45
C TYR A 240 -6.05 -5.97 15.19
N GLU A 241 -7.25 -6.22 15.70
CA GLU A 241 -7.86 -7.56 15.69
C GLU A 241 -8.06 -8.16 14.28
N HIS A 242 -8.23 -7.29 13.27
CA HIS A 242 -8.34 -7.72 11.89
C HIS A 242 -7.01 -7.82 11.17
N SER A 243 -5.91 -7.24 11.68
CA SER A 243 -4.61 -7.42 11.04
C SER A 243 -4.19 -8.89 11.10
N ASN A 244 -3.83 -9.45 9.95
CA ASN A 244 -3.09 -10.70 9.95
C ASN A 244 -1.75 -10.52 10.67
N SER A 245 -1.21 -11.62 11.19
CA SER A 245 -0.04 -11.63 12.08
C SER A 245 0.79 -12.89 11.89
N GLY A 246 1.86 -13.05 12.66
CA GLY A 246 2.66 -14.26 12.67
C GLY A 246 4.09 -14.04 12.19
N THR A 247 4.79 -15.13 11.88
CA THR A 247 6.24 -15.14 11.67
C THR A 247 6.68 -14.54 10.33
N THR A 248 5.78 -14.41 9.36
CA THR A 248 6.07 -13.81 8.05
C THR A 248 5.73 -12.32 8.00
N VAL A 249 5.20 -11.72 9.08
CA VAL A 249 4.98 -10.27 9.15
C VAL A 249 6.23 -9.61 9.72
N ASP A 250 6.91 -8.80 8.91
CA ASP A 250 8.18 -8.16 9.28
C ASP A 250 8.00 -6.94 10.17
N ILE A 251 6.96 -6.14 9.89
CA ILE A 251 6.71 -4.89 10.58
C ILE A 251 5.21 -4.60 10.67
N TYR A 252 4.83 -3.78 11.66
CA TYR A 252 3.47 -3.26 11.81
C TYR A 252 3.48 -1.73 11.72
N ALA A 253 2.48 -1.17 11.06
CA ALA A 253 2.26 0.28 10.96
C ALA A 253 0.81 0.63 11.34
N PRO A 254 0.43 1.92 11.48
CA PRO A 254 -0.96 2.30 11.75
C PRO A 254 -1.97 1.62 10.82
N PHE A 255 -3.01 0.98 11.37
CA PHE A 255 -4.09 0.32 10.62
C PHE A 255 -5.14 1.33 10.12
N PHE A 256 -5.35 2.43 10.84
CA PHE A 256 -6.30 3.50 10.51
C PHE A 256 -5.55 4.75 10.02
N VAL A 257 -5.91 5.26 8.86
CA VAL A 257 -5.21 6.36 8.19
C VAL A 257 -6.23 7.38 7.69
N TYR A 258 -5.93 8.67 7.90
CA TYR A 258 -6.73 9.74 7.31
C TYR A 258 -6.16 10.09 5.95
N THR A 259 -6.99 10.02 4.91
CA THR A 259 -6.60 10.23 3.51
C THR A 259 -7.45 11.34 2.87
N SER A 260 -7.07 11.76 1.67
CA SER A 260 -7.82 12.69 0.82
C SER A 260 -7.71 12.27 -0.65
N TYR A 261 -8.78 12.48 -1.41
CA TYR A 261 -8.83 12.19 -2.85
C TYR A 261 -9.88 13.07 -3.54
N GLN A 262 -9.83 13.11 -4.86
CA GLN A 262 -10.86 13.77 -5.66
C GLN A 262 -11.78 12.73 -6.30
N ASN A 263 -13.08 12.82 -6.01
CA ASN A 263 -14.08 11.88 -6.53
C ASN A 263 -14.38 12.09 -8.02
N ALA A 264 -15.23 11.24 -8.60
CA ALA A 264 -15.60 11.26 -10.02
C ALA A 264 -16.29 12.57 -10.47
N ASP A 265 -16.96 13.26 -9.55
CA ASP A 265 -17.60 14.57 -9.80
C ASP A 265 -16.60 15.74 -9.73
N GLY A 266 -15.34 15.47 -9.36
CA GLY A 266 -14.30 16.48 -9.21
C GLY A 266 -14.32 17.18 -7.85
N GLU A 267 -15.09 16.68 -6.88
CA GLU A 267 -15.10 17.17 -5.50
C GLU A 267 -13.93 16.58 -4.72
N GLU A 268 -13.26 17.43 -3.94
CA GLU A 268 -12.19 17.01 -3.02
C GLU A 268 -12.82 16.45 -1.75
N ILE A 269 -12.62 15.16 -1.51
CA ILE A 269 -12.93 14.48 -0.26
C ILE A 269 -11.67 14.53 0.59
N SER A 270 -11.79 15.07 1.80
CA SER A 270 -10.65 15.23 2.70
C SER A 270 -10.95 14.65 4.08
N GLU A 271 -9.90 14.17 4.73
CA GLU A 271 -9.97 13.54 6.06
C GLU A 271 -10.90 12.33 6.12
N GLU A 272 -10.95 11.54 5.04
CA GLU A 272 -11.63 10.25 5.07
C GLU A 272 -10.83 9.28 5.95
N LEU A 273 -11.52 8.61 6.87
CA LEU A 273 -10.89 7.61 7.73
C LEU A 273 -10.93 6.25 7.03
N ASP A 274 -9.80 5.91 6.44
CA ASP A 274 -9.55 4.63 5.83
C ASP A 274 -8.88 3.65 6.79
N TYR A 275 -9.02 2.35 6.54
CA TYR A 275 -8.44 1.32 7.41
C TYR A 275 -8.13 0.03 6.68
N GLY A 276 -7.09 -0.65 7.16
CA GLY A 276 -6.61 -1.89 6.60
C GLY A 276 -5.09 -1.98 6.65
N THR A 277 -4.56 -3.20 6.59
CA THR A 277 -3.14 -3.41 6.28
C THR A 277 -2.77 -2.82 4.91
N SER A 278 -3.75 -2.69 4.00
CA SER A 278 -3.67 -1.89 2.78
C SER A 278 -3.31 -0.42 2.98
N PHE A 279 -3.63 0.16 4.14
CA PHE A 279 -3.25 1.53 4.52
C PHE A 279 -2.01 1.56 5.42
N SER A 280 -1.68 0.46 6.10
CA SER A 280 -0.39 0.31 6.80
C SER A 280 0.80 0.23 5.84
N THR A 281 0.67 -0.53 4.75
CA THR A 281 1.72 -0.73 3.74
C THR A 281 2.21 0.54 3.06
N PRO A 282 1.37 1.48 2.57
CA PRO A 282 1.85 2.72 1.97
C PRO A 282 2.63 3.60 2.95
N LEU A 283 2.33 3.52 4.25
CA LEU A 283 3.14 4.23 5.25
C LEU A 283 4.56 3.69 5.30
N VAL A 284 4.73 2.36 5.30
CA VAL A 284 6.05 1.70 5.26
C VAL A 284 6.76 1.98 3.93
N SER A 285 6.02 2.00 2.82
CA SER A 285 6.55 2.39 1.51
C SER A 285 7.09 3.82 1.50
N GLY A 286 6.39 4.76 2.12
CA GLY A 286 6.89 6.11 2.31
C GLY A 286 8.14 6.15 3.19
N VAL A 287 8.18 5.40 4.30
CA VAL A 287 9.37 5.34 5.17
C VAL A 287 10.58 4.79 4.41
N ALA A 288 10.39 3.73 3.60
CA ALA A 288 11.44 3.20 2.74
C ALA A 288 11.95 4.27 1.77
N ALA A 289 11.04 5.05 1.15
CA ALA A 289 11.42 6.13 0.25
C ALA A 289 12.20 7.25 0.97
N LEU A 290 11.81 7.63 2.19
CA LEU A 290 12.57 8.59 3.01
C LEU A 290 14.00 8.11 3.25
N ILE A 291 14.18 6.85 3.65
CA ILE A 291 15.50 6.27 3.92
C ILE A 291 16.34 6.22 2.64
N MET A 292 15.74 5.83 1.51
CA MET A 292 16.44 5.74 0.22
C MET A 292 16.89 7.11 -0.31
N ALA A 293 16.17 8.19 0.02
CA ALA A 293 16.50 9.54 -0.42
C ALA A 293 17.66 10.19 0.37
N GLU A 294 18.05 9.63 1.51
CA GLU A 294 19.16 10.14 2.36
C GLU A 294 20.56 9.69 1.90
N GLN A 295 20.67 9.08 0.72
CA GLN A 295 21.94 8.60 0.13
C GLN A 295 22.71 9.67 -0.64
#